data_AF-A0A971GEX2-F1
#
_entry.id   AF-A0A971GEX2-F1
#
_cell.length_a   1.000
_cell.length_b   1.000
_cell.length_c   1.000
_cell.angle_alpha   90.00
_cell.angle_beta   90.00
_cell.angle_gamma   90.00
#
_symmetry.space_group_name_H-M   'P 1'
#
loop_
_entity.id
_entity.type
_entity.pdbx_description
1 polymer ?
#
loop_
_entity_poly.entity_id
_entity_poly.type
_entity_poly.pdbx_seq_one_letter_code
_entity_poly.pdbx_strand_id
1 'polypeptide(L)'
;MLEYTKVLCKTKNRKEGDFIKKDQHVVPHNGKWAVRGAGNEKVTSVHNTQKDAISAARSIAMNQKSEVVIHKKDGTIRDKDSYGPDPNPPKDKKY
;
A
#
# COMPACT_ATOMS: atom_id res chain seq x y z
N MET A 1 8.33 -23.63 -25.30
CA MET A 1 9.00 -22.35 -24.95
C MET A 1 7.98 -21.46 -24.29
N LEU A 2 8.17 -21.14 -23.01
CA LEU A 2 7.23 -20.38 -22.16
C LEU A 2 7.68 -18.92 -22.07
N GLU A 3 7.14 -18.03 -22.89
CA GLU A 3 7.29 -16.57 -22.66
C GLU A 3 6.03 -16.02 -22.02
N TYR A 4 5.97 -16.15 -20.70
CA TYR A 4 4.89 -15.61 -19.89
C TYR A 4 5.25 -14.23 -19.34
N THR A 5 4.31 -13.31 -19.54
CA THR A 5 4.06 -12.06 -18.79
C THR A 5 4.82 -10.80 -19.16
N LYS A 6 4.20 -10.09 -20.11
CA LYS A 6 4.27 -8.64 -20.33
C LYS A 6 3.95 -7.90 -19.02
N VAL A 7 4.98 -7.40 -18.33
CA VAL A 7 4.85 -6.52 -17.17
C VAL A 7 4.37 -5.15 -17.65
N LEU A 8 3.06 -4.92 -17.58
CA LEU A 8 2.47 -3.60 -17.79
C LEU A 8 2.75 -2.70 -16.56
N CYS A 9 3.91 -2.05 -16.54
CA CYS A 9 4.14 -0.86 -15.73
C CYS A 9 3.30 0.28 -16.30
N LYS A 10 2.06 0.45 -15.80
CA LYS A 10 1.20 1.59 -16.16
C LYS A 10 1.54 2.79 -15.27
N THR A 11 2.38 3.68 -15.79
CA THR A 11 2.53 5.07 -15.36
C THR A 11 1.16 5.74 -15.29
N LYS A 12 0.78 6.24 -14.11
CA LYS A 12 -0.50 6.93 -13.90
C LYS A 12 -0.31 8.45 -13.88
N ASN A 13 -0.97 9.12 -14.83
CA ASN A 13 -1.31 10.54 -14.78
C ASN A 13 -1.92 10.89 -13.41
N ARG A 14 -1.23 11.71 -12.61
CA ARG A 14 -1.79 12.31 -11.39
C ARG A 14 -2.74 13.44 -11.83
N LYS A 15 -4.04 13.27 -11.60
CA LYS A 15 -4.95 14.42 -11.59
C LYS A 15 -4.67 15.22 -10.32
N GLU A 16 -4.32 16.48 -10.48
CA GLU A 16 -4.32 17.50 -9.43
C GLU A 16 -5.75 17.67 -8.93
N GLY A 17 -5.94 17.57 -7.62
CA GLY A 17 -7.25 17.63 -6.97
C GLY A 17 -7.12 17.13 -5.54
N ASP A 18 -7.04 18.10 -4.62
CA ASP A 18 -7.06 18.02 -3.16
C ASP A 18 -6.06 17.06 -2.47
N PHE A 19 -5.34 17.60 -1.48
CA PHE A 19 -4.51 16.86 -0.54
C PHE A 19 -5.39 16.03 0.42
N ILE A 20 -6.23 15.16 -0.13
CA ILE A 20 -6.99 14.18 0.64
C ILE A 20 -5.97 13.12 1.06
N LYS A 21 -5.77 12.92 2.36
CA LYS A 21 -4.95 11.82 2.87
C LYS A 21 -5.48 10.51 2.29
N LYS A 22 -4.63 9.83 1.50
CA LYS A 22 -4.99 8.58 0.84
C LYS A 22 -4.48 7.43 1.69
N ASP A 23 -5.38 6.84 2.47
CA ASP A 23 -5.06 5.62 3.21
C ASP A 23 -4.78 4.47 2.24
N GLN A 24 -3.85 3.60 2.57
CA GLN A 24 -3.41 2.50 1.73
C GLN A 24 -4.07 1.21 2.18
N HIS A 25 -4.97 0.68 1.38
CA HIS A 25 -5.64 -0.59 1.64
C HIS A 25 -4.90 -1.75 0.95
N VAL A 26 -4.51 -2.75 1.72
CA VAL A 26 -3.97 -4.02 1.22
C VAL A 26 -5.14 -5.00 1.09
N VAL A 27 -5.63 -5.20 -0.13
CA VAL A 27 -6.81 -6.03 -0.43
C VAL A 27 -6.44 -7.29 -1.20
N PRO A 28 -7.13 -8.42 -0.96
CA PRO A 28 -6.99 -9.59 -1.83
C PRO A 28 -7.53 -9.29 -3.24
N HIS A 29 -6.81 -9.68 -4.28
CA HIS A 29 -7.19 -9.48 -5.68
C HIS A 29 -6.77 -10.68 -6.54
N ASN A 30 -7.72 -11.46 -7.05
CA ASN A 30 -7.50 -12.62 -7.93
C ASN A 30 -6.43 -13.60 -7.40
N GLY A 31 -6.49 -13.95 -6.11
CA GLY A 31 -5.52 -14.83 -5.46
C GLY A 31 -4.16 -14.18 -5.13
N LYS A 32 -3.99 -12.89 -5.45
CA LYS A 32 -2.84 -12.06 -5.13
C LYS A 32 -3.22 -10.97 -4.13
N TRP A 33 -2.28 -10.08 -3.80
CA TRP A 33 -2.47 -8.97 -2.89
C TRP A 33 -2.23 -7.66 -3.60
N ALA A 34 -3.18 -6.74 -3.54
CA ALA A 34 -3.08 -5.44 -4.19
C ALA A 34 -3.09 -4.32 -3.16
N VAL A 35 -2.28 -3.29 -3.41
CA VAL A 35 -2.31 -2.04 -2.64
C VAL A 35 -3.21 -1.05 -3.37
N ARG A 36 -4.18 -0.47 -2.67
CA ARG A 36 -5.13 0.49 -3.21
C ARG A 36 -5.22 1.71 -2.30
N GLY A 37 -4.92 2.89 -2.83
CA GLY A 37 -5.17 4.13 -2.12
C GLY A 37 -6.67 4.39 -1.95
N ALA A 38 -7.09 4.93 -0.81
CA ALA A 38 -8.44 5.41 -0.57
C ALA A 38 -8.80 6.47 -1.61
N GLY A 39 -10.00 6.33 -2.19
CA GLY A 39 -10.45 7.17 -3.30
C GLY A 39 -9.82 6.86 -4.67
N ASN A 40 -8.86 5.94 -4.77
CA ASN A 40 -8.35 5.50 -6.08
C ASN A 40 -9.25 4.39 -6.66
N GLU A 41 -9.67 4.55 -7.90
CA GLU A 41 -10.36 3.49 -8.67
C GLU A 41 -9.42 2.32 -9.02
N LYS A 42 -8.12 2.62 -9.15
CA LYS A 42 -7.12 1.68 -9.64
C LYS A 42 -6.16 1.29 -8.52
N VAL A 43 -5.85 -0.01 -8.42
CA VAL A 43 -4.78 -0.52 -7.57
C VAL A 43 -3.43 0.11 -7.94
N THR A 44 -2.64 0.46 -6.94
CA THR A 44 -1.32 1.07 -7.07
C THR A 44 -0.29 0.01 -7.46
N SER A 45 -0.32 -1.14 -6.79
CA SER A 45 0.58 -2.26 -7.04
C SER A 45 -0.10 -3.58 -6.74
N VAL A 46 0.37 -4.66 -7.36
CA VAL A 46 -0.07 -6.03 -7.12
C VAL A 46 1.15 -6.88 -6.80
N HIS A 47 1.03 -7.71 -5.78
CA HIS A 47 2.08 -8.54 -5.22
C HIS A 47 1.57 -9.97 -5.02
N ASN A 48 2.48 -10.93 -5.02
CA ASN A 48 2.12 -12.33 -4.84
C ASN A 48 1.79 -12.66 -3.37
N THR A 49 2.45 -11.99 -2.42
CA THR A 49 2.24 -12.22 -0.99
C THR A 49 1.69 -10.99 -0.27
N GLN A 50 1.00 -11.24 0.85
CA GLN A 50 0.48 -10.18 1.71
C GLN A 50 1.62 -9.34 2.29
N LYS A 51 2.73 -9.99 2.65
CA LYS A 51 3.91 -9.35 3.23
C LYS A 51 4.51 -8.31 2.30
N ASP A 52 4.65 -8.65 1.02
CA ASP A 52 5.20 -7.73 0.00
C ASP A 52 4.27 -6.53 -0.21
N ALA A 53 2.95 -6.78 -0.27
CA ALA A 53 1.96 -5.73 -0.38
C ALA A 53 1.95 -4.79 0.83
N ILE A 54 2.08 -5.34 2.05
CA ILE A 54 2.23 -4.54 3.28
C ILE A 54 3.50 -3.68 3.20
N SER A 55 4.64 -4.26 2.81
CA SER A 55 5.89 -3.50 2.69
C SER A 55 5.77 -2.33 1.71
N ALA A 56 5.13 -2.55 0.57
CA ALA A 56 4.88 -1.49 -0.41
C ALA A 56 3.90 -0.42 0.12
N ALA A 57 2.81 -0.86 0.76
CA ALA A 57 1.82 0.03 1.36
C ALA A 57 2.45 0.91 2.46
N ARG A 58 3.33 0.34 3.29
CA ARG A 58 4.09 1.06 4.32
C ARG A 58 4.95 2.16 3.74
N SER A 59 5.76 1.87 2.72
CA SER A 59 6.60 2.89 2.07
C SER A 59 5.77 4.02 1.47
N ILE A 60 4.61 3.72 0.90
CA ILE A 60 3.69 4.73 0.35
C ILE A 60 3.06 5.55 1.48
N ALA A 61 2.58 4.90 2.53
CA ALA A 61 1.95 5.53 3.67
C ALA A 61 2.91 6.42 4.46
N MET A 62 4.18 6.03 4.62
CA MET A 62 5.23 6.87 5.23
C MET A 62 5.46 8.15 4.43
N ASN A 63 5.54 8.05 3.09
CA ASN A 63 5.71 9.21 2.22
C ASN A 63 4.50 10.14 2.21
N GLN A 64 3.29 9.58 2.32
CA GLN A 64 2.03 10.31 2.29
C GLN A 64 1.51 10.70 3.68
N LYS A 65 2.19 10.26 4.76
CA LYS A 65 1.74 10.37 6.16
C LYS A 65 0.28 9.90 6.32
N SER A 66 -0.02 8.73 5.77
CA SER A 66 -1.35 8.12 5.73
C SER A 66 -1.39 6.78 6.46
N GLU A 67 -2.59 6.19 6.55
CA GLU A 67 -2.78 4.93 7.27
C GLU A 67 -2.69 3.74 6.31
N VAL A 68 -2.26 2.58 6.80
CA VAL A 68 -2.29 1.30 6.07
C VAL A 68 -3.35 0.42 6.70
N VAL A 69 -4.33 0.00 5.90
CA VAL A 69 -5.38 -0.94 6.31
C VAL A 69 -5.12 -2.29 5.67
N ILE A 70 -4.89 -3.30 6.49
CA ILE A 70 -4.57 -4.66 6.05
C ILE A 70 -5.83 -5.50 6.09
N HIS A 71 -6.31 -5.95 4.94
CA HIS A 71 -7.44 -6.87 4.86
C HIS A 71 -6.97 -8.32 4.95
N LYS A 72 -7.85 -9.21 5.41
CA LYS A 72 -7.69 -10.66 5.31
C LYS A 72 -8.22 -11.17 3.96
N LYS A 73 -8.07 -12.47 3.70
CA LYS A 73 -8.58 -13.12 2.47
C LYS A 73 -10.12 -13.11 2.40
N ASP A 74 -10.77 -13.10 3.55
CA ASP A 74 -12.22 -12.98 3.76
C ASP A 74 -12.72 -11.52 3.65
N GLY A 75 -11.84 -10.55 3.37
CA GLY A 75 -12.21 -9.15 3.21
C GLY A 75 -12.45 -8.40 4.53
N THR A 76 -12.31 -9.07 5.68
CA THR A 76 -12.32 -8.41 6.98
C THR A 76 -11.02 -7.64 7.22
N ILE A 77 -11.09 -6.57 8.00
CA ILE A 77 -9.88 -5.84 8.41
C ILE A 77 -9.13 -6.74 9.41
N ARG A 78 -7.90 -7.10 9.07
CA ARG A 78 -6.99 -7.81 9.97
C ARG A 78 -6.38 -6.85 10.97
N ASP A 79 -5.87 -5.75 10.45
CA ASP A 79 -4.99 -4.84 11.18
C ASP A 79 -4.95 -3.47 10.51
N LYS A 80 -4.61 -2.43 11.28
CA LYS A 80 -4.44 -1.06 10.80
C LYS A 80 -3.16 -0.46 11.39
N ASP A 81 -2.27 0.00 10.53
CA ASP A 81 -1.04 0.69 10.92
C ASP A 81 -1.18 2.17 10.52
N SER A 82 -1.22 3.10 11.48
CA SER A 82 -1.23 4.55 11.18
C SER A 82 0.21 5.08 11.14
N TYR A 83 0.62 5.64 9.99
CA TYR A 83 1.93 6.25 9.81
C TYR A 83 1.83 7.79 9.83
N GLY A 84 1.12 8.30 10.83
CA GLY A 84 1.09 9.74 11.11
C GLY A 84 2.50 10.29 11.38
N PRO A 85 2.68 11.63 11.30
CA PRO A 85 3.92 12.25 11.76
C PRO A 85 4.03 12.04 13.27
N ASP A 86 4.72 11.00 13.71
CA ASP A 86 5.15 10.86 15.09
C ASP A 86 6.36 11.79 15.31
N PRO A 87 6.24 12.88 16.10
CA PRO A 87 7.28 13.88 16.26
C PRO A 87 8.50 13.41 17.08
N ASN A 88 8.54 12.17 17.57
CA ASN A 88 9.68 11.71 18.38
C ASN A 88 10.04 10.23 18.14
N PRO A 89 10.90 9.92 17.16
CA PRO A 89 11.61 8.65 17.19
C PRO A 89 12.68 8.73 18.30
N PRO A 90 12.60 7.96 19.39
CA PRO A 90 13.77 7.76 20.23
C PRO A 90 14.86 7.13 19.35
N LYS A 91 15.93 7.90 19.13
CA LYS A 91 17.16 7.38 18.54
C LYS A 91 17.88 6.60 19.64
N ASP A 92 17.49 5.34 19.82
CA ASP A 92 18.27 4.42 20.63
C ASP A 92 19.61 4.20 19.92
N LYS A 93 20.61 4.99 20.30
CA LYS A 93 22.00 4.67 20.04
C LYS A 93 22.31 3.40 20.82
N LYS A 94 22.37 2.24 20.16
CA LYS A 94 23.23 1.16 20.64
C LYS A 94 24.65 1.71 20.66
N TYR A 95 25.27 1.81 21.83
CA TYR A 95 26.55 1.22 22.25
C TYR A 95 26.75 1.49 23.75
#